data_AF-A0A174X7D1-F1
#
_entry.id   AF-A0A174X7D1-F1
#
_cell.length_a   1.000
_cell.length_b   1.000
_cell.length_c   1.000
_cell.angle_alpha   90.00
_cell.angle_beta   90.00
_cell.angle_gamma   90.00
#
_symmetry.space_group_name_H-M   'P 1'
#
loop_
_entity.id
_entity.type
_entity.pdbx_description
1 polymer ?
#
loop_
_entity_poly.entity_id
_entity_poly.type
_entity_poly.pdbx_seq_one_letter_code
_entity_poly.pdbx_strand_id
1 'polypeptide(L)'
;MKTMNYSLIRILFALVIGLVLVLWPNTAASYIVITVGVAFLIPGVISLFGYFGRKKSEDGVSPRFPIEGVGSLLFGLWLIVMPEFFADVLMFLLGFILIMGGVQQIASLSMARRWTPVPGAFYLVPALILIAGIVALFNPTGARNTAFIIIGISSLVYSLSELINWFKFVRCRPKNPISHHDEDIEDAKIIE
;
A
#
# COMPACT_ATOMS: atom_id res chain seq x y z
N MET A 1 28.34 6.85 12.44
CA MET A 1 27.89 5.50 12.85
C MET A 1 26.36 5.35 13.04
N LYS A 2 25.50 6.29 12.57
CA LYS A 2 24.03 6.19 12.77
C LYS A 2 23.24 5.56 11.60
N THR A 3 23.81 5.44 10.41
CA THR A 3 23.10 4.96 9.21
C THR A 3 22.97 3.43 9.12
N MET A 4 23.84 2.68 9.81
CA MET A 4 23.90 1.21 9.71
C MET A 4 22.76 0.51 10.47
N ASN A 5 22.30 1.09 11.59
CA ASN A 5 21.19 0.51 12.37
C ASN A 5 19.85 0.63 11.65
N TYR A 6 19.57 1.74 10.98
CA TYR A 6 18.29 1.93 10.28
C TYR A 6 18.12 0.95 9.11
N SER A 7 19.19 0.66 8.37
CA SER A 7 19.15 -0.30 7.26
C SER A 7 18.88 -1.72 7.76
N LEU A 8 19.60 -2.18 8.79
CA LEU A 8 19.38 -3.50 9.40
C LEU A 8 17.98 -3.64 10.01
N ILE A 9 17.52 -2.63 10.73
CA ILE A 9 16.19 -2.61 11.34
C ILE A 9 15.12 -2.72 10.24
N ARG A 10 15.24 -1.96 9.15
CA ARG A 10 14.31 -2.03 8.01
C ARG A 10 14.30 -3.42 7.38
N ILE A 11 15.47 -4.03 7.16
CA ILE A 11 15.58 -5.39 6.61
C ILE A 11 14.90 -6.41 7.53
N LEU A 12 15.15 -6.32 8.83
CA LEU A 12 14.54 -7.21 9.82
C LEU A 12 13.02 -7.06 9.84
N PHE A 13 12.51 -5.82 9.85
CA PHE A 13 11.07 -5.56 9.79
C PHE A 13 10.45 -6.08 8.50
N ALA A 14 11.06 -5.81 7.35
CA ALA A 14 10.55 -6.28 6.07
C ALA A 14 10.53 -7.81 5.99
N LEU A 15 11.54 -8.49 6.56
CA LEU A 15 11.58 -9.94 6.66
C LEU A 15 10.47 -10.49 7.56
N VAL A 16 10.27 -9.91 8.75
CA VAL A 16 9.20 -10.32 9.68
C VAL A 16 7.83 -10.10 9.06
N ILE A 17 7.60 -8.92 8.47
CA ILE A 17 6.33 -8.59 7.82
C ILE A 17 6.08 -9.54 6.65
N GLY A 18 7.07 -9.74 5.77
CA GLY A 18 6.98 -10.68 4.65
C GLY A 18 6.62 -12.10 5.11
N LEU A 19 7.25 -12.57 6.19
CA LEU A 19 6.96 -13.89 6.77
C LEU A 19 5.54 -13.98 7.33
N VAL A 20 5.08 -12.96 8.07
CA VAL A 20 3.71 -12.90 8.61
C VAL A 20 2.68 -12.92 7.48
N LEU A 21 2.92 -12.19 6.39
CA LEU A 21 2.02 -12.14 5.23
C LEU A 21 1.90 -13.50 4.52
N VAL A 22 2.98 -14.29 4.47
CA VAL A 22 2.98 -15.61 3.82
C VAL A 22 2.33 -16.67 4.73
N LEU A 23 2.67 -16.69 6.02
CA LEU A 23 2.19 -17.71 6.94
C LEU A 23 0.74 -17.47 7.40
N TRP A 24 0.36 -16.21 7.59
CA TRP A 24 -0.95 -15.82 8.12
C TRP A 24 -1.60 -14.69 7.29
N PRO A 25 -1.86 -14.89 5.99
CA PRO A 25 -2.42 -13.86 5.14
C PRO A 25 -3.80 -13.39 5.62
N ASN A 26 -4.64 -14.32 6.08
CA ASN A 26 -5.99 -13.99 6.56
C ASN A 26 -5.95 -13.11 7.82
N THR A 27 -5.09 -13.49 8.77
CA THR A 27 -4.91 -12.75 10.02
C THR A 27 -4.27 -11.39 9.75
N ALA A 28 -3.29 -11.32 8.85
CA ALA A 28 -2.66 -10.07 8.43
C ALA A 28 -3.68 -9.09 7.82
N ALA A 29 -4.53 -9.57 6.91
CA ALA A 29 -5.60 -8.76 6.33
C ALA A 29 -6.55 -8.21 7.41
N SER A 30 -6.97 -9.07 8.35
CA SER A 30 -7.84 -8.66 9.46
C SER A 30 -7.21 -7.60 10.35
N TYR A 31 -5.94 -7.75 10.72
CA TYR A 31 -5.24 -6.76 11.54
C TYR A 31 -5.07 -5.42 10.82
N ILE A 32 -4.84 -5.41 9.51
CA ILE A 32 -4.78 -4.17 8.73
C ILE A 32 -6.14 -3.46 8.80
N VAL A 33 -7.24 -4.17 8.60
CA VAL A 33 -8.59 -3.59 8.68
C VAL A 33 -8.90 -3.07 10.07
N ILE A 34 -8.59 -3.83 11.13
CA ILE A 34 -8.76 -3.38 12.52
C ILE A 34 -7.95 -2.11 12.78
N THR A 35 -6.70 -2.04 12.31
CA THR A 35 -5.83 -0.88 12.48
C THR A 35 -6.43 0.36 11.81
N VAL A 36 -6.95 0.19 10.59
CA VAL A 36 -7.69 1.26 9.90
C VAL A 36 -8.95 1.64 10.68
N GLY A 37 -9.71 0.68 11.19
CA GLY A 37 -10.90 0.91 12.02
C GLY A 37 -10.60 1.76 13.26
N VAL A 38 -9.52 1.43 13.99
CA VAL A 38 -9.05 2.22 15.14
C VAL A 38 -8.65 3.64 14.71
N ALA A 39 -7.95 3.79 13.59
CA ALA A 39 -7.60 5.11 13.06
C ALA A 39 -8.84 5.96 12.73
N PHE A 40 -9.93 5.33 12.26
CA PHE A 40 -11.22 5.99 11.97
C PHE A 40 -12.04 6.33 13.24
N LEU A 41 -11.79 5.67 14.37
CA LEU A 41 -12.43 6.04 15.64
C LEU A 41 -11.93 7.41 16.14
N ILE A 42 -10.66 7.75 15.92
CA ILE A 42 -10.05 9.01 16.39
C ILE A 42 -10.84 10.24 15.92
N PRO A 43 -11.05 10.49 14.61
CA PRO A 43 -11.83 11.63 14.15
C PRO A 43 -13.30 11.57 14.57
N GLY A 44 -13.88 10.37 14.68
CA GLY A 44 -15.25 10.21 15.16
C GLY A 44 -15.42 10.62 16.63
N VAL A 45 -14.47 10.25 17.48
CA VAL A 45 -14.44 10.66 18.88
C VAL A 45 -14.19 12.17 19.02
N ILE A 46 -13.23 12.72 18.27
CA ILE A 46 -12.92 14.16 18.28
C ILE A 46 -14.15 15.00 17.88
N SER A 47 -14.84 14.62 16.81
CA SER A 47 -16.03 15.33 16.32
C SER A 47 -17.22 15.21 17.28
N LEU A 48 -17.40 14.06 17.95
CA LEU A 48 -18.44 13.89 18.96
C LEU A 48 -18.18 14.78 20.19
N PHE A 49 -16.95 14.75 20.73
CA PHE A 49 -16.57 15.64 21.85
C PHE A 49 -16.62 17.12 21.45
N GLY A 50 -16.25 17.46 20.21
CA GLY A 50 -16.33 18.82 19.68
C GLY A 50 -17.77 19.34 19.54
N TYR A 51 -18.77 18.46 19.38
CA TYR A 51 -20.18 18.83 19.38
C TYR A 51 -20.74 19.00 20.81
N PHE A 52 -20.44 18.06 21.72
CA PHE A 52 -20.90 18.13 23.11
C PHE A 52 -20.21 19.23 23.94
N GLY A 53 -18.95 19.55 23.64
CA GLY A 53 -18.20 20.62 24.30
C GLY A 53 -18.49 22.02 23.77
N ARG A 54 -19.23 22.14 22.67
CA ARG A 54 -19.63 23.44 22.10
C ARG A 54 -20.77 24.02 22.94
N LYS A 55 -20.45 24.97 23.82
CA LYS A 55 -21.48 25.86 24.39
C LYS A 55 -22.24 26.48 23.23
N LYS A 56 -23.58 26.42 23.29
CA LYS A 56 -24.52 27.03 22.34
C LYS A 56 -24.03 28.46 22.02
N SER A 57 -23.39 28.64 20.88
CA SER A 57 -22.85 29.94 20.48
C SER A 57 -24.02 30.91 20.34
N GLU A 58 -23.85 32.13 20.84
CA GLU A 58 -24.81 33.23 20.83
C GLU A 58 -25.23 33.69 19.42
N ASP A 59 -24.64 33.13 18.35
CA ASP A 59 -24.89 33.48 16.94
C ASP A 59 -26.11 32.80 16.29
N GLY A 60 -26.96 32.09 17.03
CA GLY A 60 -28.21 31.52 16.50
C GLY A 60 -28.05 30.42 15.44
N VAL A 61 -26.82 30.09 15.03
CA VAL A 61 -26.52 28.97 14.14
C VAL A 61 -26.54 27.70 14.98
N SER A 62 -27.59 26.90 14.82
CA SER A 62 -27.69 25.56 15.41
C SER A 62 -26.41 24.79 15.08
N PRO A 63 -25.69 24.23 16.07
CA PRO A 63 -24.54 23.39 15.78
C PRO A 63 -25.02 22.26 14.88
N ARG A 64 -24.52 22.22 13.63
CA ARG A 64 -24.84 21.16 12.68
C ARG A 64 -24.42 19.84 13.32
N PHE A 65 -25.35 18.90 13.40
CA PHE A 65 -25.09 17.59 13.98
C PHE A 65 -23.88 16.97 13.26
N PRO A 66 -22.90 16.40 13.98
CA PRO A 66 -21.66 15.88 13.40
C PRO A 66 -21.94 14.53 12.72
N ILE A 67 -22.69 14.54 11.63
CA ILE A 67 -23.08 13.34 10.86
C ILE A 67 -21.83 12.60 10.37
N GLU A 68 -20.83 13.35 9.90
CA GLU A 68 -19.53 12.81 9.49
C GLU A 68 -18.80 12.11 10.65
N GLY A 69 -18.88 12.70 11.85
CA GLY A 69 -18.28 12.17 13.06
C GLY A 69 -18.90 10.87 13.54
N VAL A 70 -20.23 10.85 13.58
CA VAL A 70 -21.01 9.65 13.90
C VAL A 70 -20.78 8.57 12.85
N GLY A 71 -20.74 8.93 11.56
CA GLY A 71 -20.42 8.03 10.47
C GLY A 71 -19.04 7.39 10.62
N SER A 72 -18.02 8.18 10.93
CA SER A 72 -16.65 7.69 11.17
C SER A 72 -16.56 6.77 12.39
N LEU A 73 -17.27 7.08 13.47
CA LEU A 73 -17.36 6.24 14.68
C LEU A 73 -18.01 4.89 14.38
N LEU A 74 -19.18 4.91 13.71
CA LEU A 74 -19.91 3.70 13.35
C LEU A 74 -19.12 2.84 12.37
N PHE A 75 -18.50 3.48 11.36
CA PHE A 75 -17.67 2.79 10.38
C PHE A 75 -16.42 2.19 11.02
N GLY A 76 -15.71 2.96 11.85
CA GLY A 76 -14.53 2.47 12.60
C GLY A 76 -14.88 1.30 13.53
N LEU A 77 -16.00 1.38 14.24
CA LEU A 77 -16.48 0.29 15.09
C LEU A 77 -16.83 -0.95 14.26
N TRP A 78 -17.50 -0.77 13.12
CA TRP A 78 -17.87 -1.87 12.24
C TRP A 78 -16.64 -2.59 11.68
N LEU A 79 -15.60 -1.85 11.28
CA LEU A 79 -14.31 -2.40 10.82
C LEU A 79 -13.63 -3.27 11.89
N ILE A 80 -13.75 -2.91 13.18
CA ILE A 80 -13.18 -3.66 14.29
C ILE A 80 -14.00 -4.93 14.57
N VAL A 81 -15.32 -4.85 14.48
CA VAL A 81 -16.22 -5.98 14.77
C VAL A 81 -16.21 -7.02 13.66
N MET A 82 -16.19 -6.59 12.39
CA MET A 82 -16.19 -7.49 11.22
C MET A 82 -15.11 -7.12 10.19
N PRO A 83 -13.83 -7.30 10.53
CA PRO A 83 -12.73 -6.94 9.66
C PRO A 83 -12.66 -7.82 8.40
N GLU A 84 -12.93 -9.11 8.53
CA GLU A 84 -12.86 -10.06 7.41
C GLU A 84 -13.88 -9.73 6.32
N PHE A 85 -15.11 -9.40 6.72
CA PHE A 85 -16.18 -9.00 5.80
C PHE A 85 -15.78 -7.76 5.00
N PHE A 86 -15.24 -6.74 5.65
CA PHE A 86 -14.83 -5.53 4.96
C PHE A 86 -13.70 -5.78 3.96
N ALA A 87 -12.68 -6.54 4.35
CA ALA A 87 -11.61 -6.91 3.43
C ALA A 87 -12.09 -7.75 2.24
N ASP A 88 -13.10 -8.61 2.43
CA ASP A 88 -13.73 -9.35 1.33
C ASP A 88 -14.57 -8.46 0.41
N VAL A 89 -15.31 -7.49 0.97
CA VAL A 89 -16.03 -6.48 0.18
C VAL A 89 -15.07 -5.64 -0.66
N LEU A 90 -13.92 -5.24 -0.08
CA LEU A 90 -12.89 -4.53 -0.84
C LEU A 90 -12.33 -5.38 -1.98
N MET A 91 -12.06 -6.66 -1.73
CA MET A 91 -11.54 -7.56 -2.76
C MET A 91 -12.58 -7.81 -3.86
N PHE A 92 -13.85 -7.93 -3.49
CA PHE A 92 -14.96 -8.04 -4.43
C PHE A 92 -15.09 -6.79 -5.31
N LEU A 93 -15.05 -5.59 -4.69
CA LEU A 93 -15.07 -4.33 -5.42
C LEU A 93 -13.88 -4.20 -6.37
N LEU A 94 -12.69 -4.59 -5.92
CA LEU A 94 -11.49 -4.66 -6.73
C LEU A 94 -11.66 -5.62 -7.92
N GLY A 95 -12.28 -6.78 -7.71
CA GLY A 95 -12.64 -7.74 -8.76
C GLY A 95 -13.56 -7.14 -9.83
N PHE A 96 -14.59 -6.39 -9.39
CA PHE A 96 -15.49 -5.69 -10.30
C PHE A 96 -14.77 -4.63 -11.13
N ILE A 97 -13.93 -3.81 -10.49
CA ILE A 97 -13.14 -2.77 -11.16
C ILE A 97 -12.16 -3.40 -12.16
N LEU A 98 -11.52 -4.52 -11.81
CA LEU A 98 -10.63 -5.26 -12.69
C LEU A 98 -11.37 -5.77 -13.94
N ILE A 99 -12.59 -6.29 -13.78
CA ILE A 99 -13.38 -6.74 -14.92
C ILE A 99 -13.73 -5.58 -15.84
N MET A 100 -14.22 -4.47 -15.29
CA MET A 100 -14.52 -3.29 -16.10
C MET A 100 -13.27 -2.76 -16.82
N GLY A 101 -12.14 -2.67 -16.11
CA GLY A 101 -10.87 -2.24 -16.68
C GLY A 101 -10.35 -3.20 -17.76
N GLY A 102 -10.47 -4.51 -17.55
CA GLY A 102 -10.08 -5.54 -18.51
C GLY A 102 -10.95 -5.51 -19.78
N VAL A 103 -12.27 -5.37 -19.64
CA VAL A 103 -13.19 -5.19 -20.78
C VAL A 103 -12.85 -3.90 -21.53
N GLN A 104 -12.60 -2.80 -20.82
CA GLN A 104 -12.23 -1.53 -21.43
C GLN A 104 -10.90 -1.62 -22.19
N GLN A 105 -9.90 -2.33 -21.65
CA GLN A 105 -8.62 -2.55 -22.34
C GLN A 105 -8.79 -3.41 -23.60
N ILE A 106 -9.65 -4.45 -23.57
CA ILE A 106 -9.94 -5.24 -24.78
C ILE A 106 -10.69 -4.41 -25.80
N ALA A 107 -11.66 -3.59 -25.37
CA ALA A 107 -12.42 -2.71 -26.26
C ALA A 107 -11.52 -1.65 -26.91
N SER A 108 -10.58 -1.05 -26.17
CA SER A 108 -9.65 -0.07 -26.70
C SER A 108 -8.67 -0.69 -27.70
N LEU A 109 -8.13 -1.88 -27.41
CA LEU A 109 -7.26 -2.62 -28.34
C LEU A 109 -8.01 -3.07 -29.59
N SER A 110 -9.28 -3.48 -29.44
CA SER A 110 -10.15 -3.83 -30.57
C SER A 110 -10.45 -2.64 -31.48
N MET A 111 -10.63 -1.45 -30.90
CA MET A 111 -10.78 -0.22 -31.67
C MET A 111 -9.48 0.22 -32.35
N ALA A 112 -8.34 0.12 -31.64
CA ALA A 112 -7.02 0.43 -32.20
C ALA A 112 -6.65 -0.50 -33.36
N ARG A 113 -7.08 -1.77 -33.30
CA ARG A 113 -6.88 -2.76 -34.38
C ARG A 113 -7.50 -2.35 -35.71
N ARG A 114 -8.47 -1.42 -35.74
CA ARG A 114 -9.03 -0.86 -36.98
C ARG A 114 -8.05 0.05 -37.74
N TRP A 115 -7.03 0.57 -37.08
CA TRP A 115 -6.12 1.59 -37.64
C TRP A 115 -4.66 1.14 -37.69
N THR A 116 -4.26 0.14 -36.89
CA THR A 116 -2.92 -0.46 -36.88
C THR A 116 -2.98 -1.95 -36.52
N PRO A 117 -2.08 -2.80 -37.06
CA PRO A 117 -2.01 -4.21 -36.67
C PRO A 117 -1.50 -4.33 -35.23
N VAL A 118 -2.41 -4.57 -34.29
CA VAL A 118 -2.09 -4.75 -32.87
C VAL A 118 -1.55 -6.17 -32.64
N PRO A 119 -0.30 -6.35 -32.14
CA PRO A 119 0.25 -7.66 -31.85
C PRO A 119 -0.60 -8.42 -30.82
N GLY A 120 -0.86 -9.70 -31.05
CA GLY A 120 -1.71 -10.53 -30.19
C GLY A 120 -1.23 -10.60 -28.72
N ALA A 121 0.06 -10.40 -28.47
CA ALA A 121 0.65 -10.35 -27.13
C ALA A 121 0.02 -9.26 -26.24
N PHE A 122 -0.48 -8.16 -26.82
CA PHE A 122 -1.13 -7.09 -26.05
C PHE A 122 -2.48 -7.52 -25.44
N TYR A 123 -3.09 -8.61 -25.91
CA TYR A 123 -4.33 -9.14 -25.33
C TYR A 123 -4.08 -10.05 -24.13
N LEU A 124 -2.84 -10.49 -23.90
CA LEU A 124 -2.49 -11.31 -22.74
C LEU A 124 -2.69 -10.55 -21.42
N VAL A 125 -2.27 -9.28 -21.37
CA VAL A 125 -2.40 -8.46 -20.16
C VAL A 125 -3.87 -8.22 -19.78
N PRO A 126 -4.75 -7.75 -20.68
CA PRO A 126 -6.18 -7.61 -20.40
C PRO A 126 -6.86 -8.93 -20.04
N ALA A 127 -6.47 -10.05 -20.67
CA ALA A 127 -7.01 -11.36 -20.36
C ALA A 127 -6.62 -11.81 -18.94
N LEU A 128 -5.37 -11.62 -18.53
CA LEU A 128 -4.93 -11.91 -17.16
C LEU A 128 -5.66 -11.03 -16.13
N ILE A 129 -5.87 -9.75 -16.44
CA ILE A 129 -6.64 -8.82 -15.61
C ILE A 129 -8.09 -9.30 -15.44
N LEU A 130 -8.74 -9.76 -16.52
CA LEU A 130 -10.09 -10.32 -16.46
C LEU A 130 -10.15 -11.59 -15.61
N ILE A 131 -9.20 -12.51 -15.79
CA ILE A 131 -9.12 -13.74 -15.00
C ILE A 131 -8.96 -13.40 -13.51
N ALA A 132 -8.05 -12.48 -13.18
CA ALA A 132 -7.85 -12.00 -11.81
C ALA A 132 -9.14 -11.39 -11.23
N GLY A 133 -9.86 -10.57 -12.01
CA GLY A 133 -11.12 -9.98 -11.59
C GLY A 133 -12.23 -11.01 -11.36
N ILE A 134 -12.33 -12.02 -12.22
CA ILE A 134 -13.29 -13.14 -12.05
C ILE A 134 -12.97 -13.92 -10.78
N VAL A 135 -11.70 -14.29 -10.56
CA VAL A 135 -11.28 -15.00 -9.35
C VAL A 135 -11.60 -14.19 -8.09
N ALA A 136 -11.38 -12.87 -8.12
CA ALA A 136 -11.70 -11.98 -7.01
C ALA A 136 -13.21 -11.86 -6.73
N LEU A 137 -14.08 -11.93 -7.75
CA LEU A 137 -15.53 -11.90 -7.56
C LEU A 137 -16.08 -13.22 -6.97
N PHE A 138 -15.62 -14.37 -7.48
CA PHE A 138 -16.13 -15.67 -7.05
C PHE A 138 -15.47 -16.20 -5.79
N ASN A 139 -14.24 -15.77 -5.49
CA ASN A 139 -13.50 -16.17 -4.31
C ASN A 139 -12.70 -15.00 -3.72
N PRO A 140 -13.37 -13.97 -3.15
CA PRO A 140 -12.71 -12.78 -2.63
C PRO A 140 -11.69 -13.11 -1.53
N THR A 141 -12.04 -13.98 -0.59
CA THR A 141 -11.14 -14.37 0.50
C THR A 141 -9.89 -15.08 -0.03
N GLY A 142 -10.05 -16.02 -0.98
CA GLY A 142 -8.94 -16.72 -1.61
C GLY A 142 -8.06 -15.80 -2.45
N ALA A 143 -8.66 -14.88 -3.21
CA ALA A 143 -7.95 -13.90 -4.02
C ALA A 143 -7.15 -12.93 -3.14
N ARG A 144 -7.76 -12.44 -2.05
CA ARG A 144 -7.11 -11.62 -1.03
C ARG A 144 -5.90 -12.33 -0.46
N ASN A 145 -6.07 -13.56 0.03
CA ASN A 145 -4.98 -14.32 0.63
C ASN A 145 -3.84 -14.57 -0.37
N THR A 146 -4.17 -14.88 -1.61
CA THR A 146 -3.19 -15.06 -2.69
C THR A 146 -2.41 -13.78 -2.96
N ALA A 147 -3.09 -12.63 -3.00
CA ALA A 147 -2.45 -11.33 -3.16
C ALA A 147 -1.47 -11.04 -2.00
N PHE A 148 -1.90 -11.27 -0.75
CA PHE A 148 -1.02 -11.11 0.41
C PHE A 148 0.18 -12.05 0.39
N ILE A 149 0.01 -13.32 -0.01
CA ILE A 149 1.11 -14.28 -0.15
C ILE A 149 2.10 -13.80 -1.22
N ILE A 150 1.62 -13.34 -2.39
CA ILE A 150 2.50 -12.84 -3.46
C ILE A 150 3.31 -11.63 -2.97
N ILE A 151 2.66 -10.70 -2.27
CA ILE A 151 3.31 -9.53 -1.66
C ILE A 151 4.34 -9.98 -0.62
N GLY A 152 3.98 -10.95 0.23
CA GLY A 152 4.84 -11.50 1.27
C GLY A 152 6.10 -12.16 0.70
N ILE A 153 5.95 -13.04 -0.31
CA ILE A 153 7.07 -13.68 -1.00
C ILE A 153 7.96 -12.63 -1.67
N SER A 154 7.36 -11.66 -2.38
CA SER A 154 8.12 -10.58 -3.04
C SER A 154 8.92 -9.77 -2.02
N SER A 155 8.31 -9.47 -0.87
CA SER A 155 8.96 -8.76 0.23
C SER A 155 10.10 -9.59 0.86
N LEU A 156 9.92 -10.90 1.02
CA LEU A 156 10.97 -11.80 1.50
C LEU A 156 12.16 -11.85 0.53
N VAL A 157 11.92 -12.00 -0.76
CA VAL A 157 12.97 -12.00 -1.79
C VAL A 157 13.73 -10.67 -1.79
N TYR A 158 13.01 -9.55 -1.71
CA TYR A 158 13.61 -8.23 -1.62
C TYR A 158 14.47 -8.08 -0.36
N SER A 159 13.93 -8.43 0.80
CA SER A 159 14.62 -8.30 2.10
C SER A 159 15.85 -9.20 2.19
N LEU A 160 15.78 -10.41 1.62
CA LEU A 160 16.89 -11.33 1.57
C LEU A 160 18.00 -10.82 0.64
N SER A 161 17.62 -10.24 -0.51
CA SER A 161 18.58 -9.60 -1.43
C SER A 161 19.30 -8.42 -0.76
N GLU A 162 18.55 -7.59 -0.04
CA GLU A 162 19.10 -6.46 0.73
C GLU A 162 20.03 -6.95 1.86
N LEU A 163 19.67 -8.04 2.56
CA LEU A 163 20.50 -8.65 3.60
C LEU A 163 21.82 -9.18 3.03
N ILE A 164 21.78 -9.89 1.90
CA ILE A 164 22.98 -10.41 1.22
C ILE A 164 23.88 -9.27 0.77
N ASN A 165 23.29 -8.23 0.17
CA ASN A 165 24.01 -7.03 -0.25
C ASN A 165 24.69 -6.37 0.96
N TRP A 166 23.97 -6.20 2.07
CA TRP A 166 24.52 -5.62 3.30
C TRP A 166 25.71 -6.44 3.84
N PHE A 167 25.58 -7.78 3.93
CA PHE A 167 26.70 -8.64 4.35
C PHE A 167 27.91 -8.49 3.44
N LYS A 168 27.70 -8.40 2.12
CA LYS A 168 28.78 -8.17 1.14
C LYS A 168 29.44 -6.81 1.34
N PHE A 169 28.68 -5.73 1.57
CA PHE A 169 29.21 -4.39 1.85
C PHE A 169 29.95 -4.29 3.19
N VAL A 170 29.50 -5.01 4.22
CA VAL A 170 30.20 -5.06 5.51
C VAL A 170 31.51 -5.83 5.39
N ARG A 171 31.53 -6.92 4.61
CA ARG A 171 32.72 -7.76 4.42
C ARG A 171 33.71 -7.20 3.41
N CYS A 172 33.24 -6.40 2.45
CA CYS A 172 34.05 -5.72 1.43
C CYS A 172 34.25 -4.22 1.72
N ARG A 173 34.17 -3.77 2.99
CA ARG A 173 34.63 -2.40 3.29
C ARG A 173 36.12 -2.30 2.91
N PRO A 174 36.50 -1.47 1.92
CA PRO A 174 37.91 -1.17 1.72
C PRO A 174 38.42 -0.50 3.01
N LYS A 175 39.58 -0.96 3.49
CA LYS A 175 40.21 -0.46 4.72
C LYS A 175 40.75 0.97 4.59
N ASN A 176 40.68 1.56 3.39
CA ASN A 176 41.03 2.95 3.15
C ASN A 176 39.83 3.68 2.55
N PRO A 177 39.31 4.75 3.15
CA PRO A 177 38.62 5.74 2.37
C PRO A 177 39.65 6.29 1.39
N ILE A 178 39.45 6.08 0.08
CA ILE A 178 40.07 6.96 -0.89
C ILE A 178 39.36 8.30 -0.63
N SER A 179 39.99 9.14 0.17
CA SER A 179 39.78 10.58 0.10
C SER A 179 39.91 10.90 -1.38
N HIS A 180 38.81 11.29 -2.03
CA HIS A 180 38.94 12.11 -3.22
C HIS A 180 39.78 13.30 -2.78
N HIS A 181 41.03 13.29 -3.20
CA HIS A 181 41.95 14.40 -3.07
C HIS A 181 41.21 15.61 -3.62
N ASP A 182 41.08 16.63 -2.79
CA ASP A 182 40.98 18.02 -3.25
C ASP A 182 42.17 18.24 -4.19
N GLU A 183 41.93 18.15 -5.49
CA GLU A 183 42.80 18.68 -6.53
C GLU A 183 41.94 19.65 -7.35
N ASP A 184 42.16 20.93 -7.04
CA ASP A 184 42.29 22.01 -8.02
C ASP A 184 41.03 22.42 -8.81
N ILE A 185 40.00 22.92 -8.10
CA ILE A 185 39.03 23.88 -8.67
C ILE A 185 38.87 25.10 -7.74
N GLU A 186 39.98 25.66 -7.28
CA GLU A 186 40.07 27.06 -6.83
C GLU A 186 41.21 27.71 -7.62
N ASP A 187 40.98 28.02 -8.89
CA ASP A 187 41.72 29.06 -9.64
C ASP A 187 41.15 29.26 -11.05
N ALA A 188 39.82 29.42 -11.17
CA ALA A 188 39.23 30.06 -12.34
C ALA A 188 39.14 31.57 -12.09
N LYS A 189 40.32 32.18 -12.15
CA LYS A 189 40.64 33.57 -12.45
C LYS A 189 39.48 34.31 -13.17
N ILE A 190 38.77 35.18 -12.46
CA ILE A 190 37.98 36.25 -13.06
C ILE A 190 38.99 37.30 -13.53
N ILE A 191 39.25 37.34 -14.83
CA ILE A 191 39.83 38.50 -15.50
C ILE A 191 38.78 39.06 -16.43
N GLU A 192 38.55 40.36 -16.24
CA GLU A 192 37.87 41.34 -17.10
C GLU A 192 36.34 41.29 -17.21
#